data_AF-A0AAV0ICM2-F1
#
_entry.id   AF-A0AAV0ICM2-F1
#
_cell.length_a   1.000
_cell.length_b   1.000
_cell.length_c   1.000
_cell.angle_alpha   90.00
_cell.angle_beta   90.00
_cell.angle_gamma   90.00
#
_symmetry.space_group_name_H-M   'P 1'
#
loop_
_entity.id
_entity.type
_entity.pdbx_description
1 polymer ?
#
loop_
_entity_poly.entity_id
_entity_poly.type
_entity_poly.pdbx_seq_one_letter_code
_entity_poly.pdbx_strand_id
1 'polypeptide(L)' 'MVEDQTENAGEQNSRSNKSPIRVLSNLGFNITVEVILEAVNLSSKLDCGVDEMLGPEFHVALAEREAQRRSQSKKKG' A
#
# COMPACT_ATOMS: atom_id res chain seq x y z
N MET A 1 -15.14 -3.11 50.94
CA MET A 1 -13.77 -3.23 50.42
C MET A 1 -13.85 -4.00 49.12
N VAL A 2 -14.03 -3.29 48.02
CA VAL A 2 -13.74 -3.80 46.67
C VAL A 2 -13.11 -2.60 46.00
N GLU A 3 -11.81 -2.72 45.75
CA GLU A 3 -10.97 -1.62 45.31
C GLU A 3 -11.30 -1.18 43.89
N ASP A 4 -10.91 0.07 43.68
CA ASP A 4 -11.22 0.96 42.58
C ASP A 4 -10.38 0.67 41.32
N GLN A 5 -11.01 0.97 40.19
CA GLN A 5 -10.52 1.50 38.91
C GLN A 5 -9.14 1.16 38.32
N THR A 6 -9.22 0.94 36.99
CA THR A 6 -8.29 1.38 35.94
C THR A 6 -6.84 0.92 36.02
N GLU A 7 -6.48 -0.04 35.18
CA GLU A 7 -5.27 0.04 34.33
C GLU A 7 -5.17 -1.18 33.42
N ASN A 8 -5.52 -1.01 32.14
CA ASN A 8 -4.63 -1.49 31.08
C ASN A 8 -4.87 -0.67 29.80
N ALA A 9 -4.41 0.58 29.83
CA ALA A 9 -4.10 1.31 28.61
C ALA A 9 -2.66 0.93 28.19
N GLY A 10 -2.44 -0.33 27.85
CA GLY A 10 -1.26 -0.83 27.16
C GLY A 10 -1.80 -1.83 26.15
N GLU A 11 -1.79 -1.62 24.86
CA GLU A 11 -0.66 -1.23 24.05
C GLU A 11 -1.30 -0.75 22.75
N GLN A 12 -1.34 0.57 22.53
CA GLN A 12 -1.55 1.06 21.18
C GLN A 12 -0.24 0.79 20.44
N ASN A 13 0.02 -0.49 20.13
CA ASN A 13 1.03 -0.89 19.19
C ASN A 13 0.77 -0.03 17.97
N SER A 14 1.73 0.81 17.61
CA SER A 14 1.70 1.69 16.46
C SER A 14 1.51 0.81 15.22
N ARG A 15 0.25 0.42 14.94
CA ARG A 15 -0.16 -0.12 13.66
C ARG A 15 -0.14 1.09 12.76
N SER A 16 1.06 1.44 12.32
CA SER A 16 1.30 2.36 11.22
C SER A 16 0.22 2.06 10.20
N ASN A 17 -0.73 2.98 10.06
CA ASN A 17 -1.75 3.01 9.05
C ASN A 17 -1.06 2.84 7.69
N LYS A 18 -1.04 1.59 7.21
CA LYS A 18 -0.37 1.17 5.99
C LYS A 18 -1.22 1.66 4.82
N SER A 19 -0.97 2.90 4.41
CA SER A 19 -1.66 3.49 3.27
C SER A 19 -1.03 2.99 1.96
N PRO A 20 -1.82 2.71 0.91
CA PRO A 20 -1.31 2.52 -0.45
C PRO A 20 -0.39 3.67 -0.88
N ILE A 21 -0.62 4.90 -0.39
CA ILE A 21 0.26 6.05 -0.63
C ILE A 21 1.68 5.75 -0.15
N ARG A 22 1.84 5.06 0.99
CA ARG A 22 3.12 4.70 1.58
C ARG A 22 3.85 3.63 0.78
N VAL A 23 3.11 2.61 0.31
CA VAL A 23 3.59 1.59 -0.65
C VAL A 23 4.14 2.27 -1.90
N LEU A 24 3.39 3.23 -2.44
CA LEU A 24 3.74 3.93 -3.66
C LEU A 24 4.91 4.92 -3.51
N SER A 25 5.01 5.61 -2.37
CA SER A 25 6.13 6.53 -2.09
C SER A 25 7.48 5.81 -2.02
N ASN A 26 7.50 4.56 -1.55
CA ASN A 26 8.72 3.76 -1.49
C ASN A 26 9.25 3.34 -2.87
N LEU A 27 8.39 3.33 -3.90
CA LEU A 27 8.77 2.98 -5.28
C LEU A 27 9.34 4.17 -6.07
N GLY A 28 9.34 5.37 -5.49
CA GLY A 28 9.80 6.59 -6.17
C GLY A 28 8.92 7.00 -7.35
N PHE A 29 7.67 6.50 -7.40
CA PHE A 29 6.72 6.87 -8.44
C PHE A 29 6.11 8.22 -8.15
N ASN A 30 5.80 8.96 -9.22
CA ASN A 30 4.93 10.10 -9.08
C ASN A 30 3.54 9.58 -8.67
N ILE A 31 3.07 9.95 -7.48
CA ILE A 31 1.82 9.45 -6.92
C ILE A 31 0.66 10.11 -7.65
N THR A 32 0.18 9.47 -8.71
CA THR A 32 -1.03 9.91 -9.43
C THR A 32 -2.21 9.02 -9.08
N VAL A 33 -3.43 9.49 -9.36
CA VAL A 33 -4.67 8.74 -9.11
C VAL A 33 -4.66 7.40 -9.86
N GLU A 34 -4.11 7.37 -11.08
CA GLU A 34 -3.98 6.16 -11.89
C GLU A 34 -3.09 5.11 -11.22
N VAL A 35 -1.99 5.53 -10.61
CA VAL A 35 -1.06 4.63 -9.92
C VAL A 35 -1.70 4.07 -8.65
N ILE A 36 -2.49 4.88 -7.93
CA ILE A 36 -3.26 4.43 -6.76
C ILE A 36 -4.33 3.42 -7.15
N LEU A 37 -5.09 3.69 -8.22
CA LEU A 37 -6.09 2.76 -8.73
C LEU A 37 -5.47 1.45 -9.18
N GLU A 38 -4.31 1.49 -9.85
CA GLU A 38 -3.61 0.27 -10.26
C GLU A 38 -3.16 -0.55 -9.06
N ALA A 39 -2.67 0.08 -7.98
CA ALA A 39 -2.29 -0.59 -6.75
C ALA A 39 -3.50 -1.29 -6.09
N VAL A 40 -4.64 -0.60 -5.97
CA VAL A 40 -5.86 -1.16 -5.37
C VAL A 40 -6.44 -2.30 -6.22
N ASN A 41 -6.42 -2.14 -7.54
CA ASN A 41 -6.86 -3.18 -8.46
C ASN A 41 -5.93 -4.39 -8.42
N LEU A 42 -4.62 -4.16 -8.29
CA LEU A 42 -3.64 -5.23 -8.15
C LEU A 42 -3.82 -6.00 -6.84
N SER A 43 -4.02 -5.31 -5.72
CA SER A 43 -4.25 -5.99 -4.44
C SER A 43 -5.52 -6.82 -4.47
N SER A 44 -6.58 -6.32 -5.12
CA SER A 44 -7.83 -7.07 -5.31
C SER A 44 -7.64 -8.31 -6.19
N LYS A 45 -6.80 -8.23 -7.24
CA LYS A 45 -6.51 -9.37 -8.14
C LYS A 45 -5.62 -10.43 -7.50
N LEU A 46 -4.71 -10.00 -6.63
CA LEU A 46 -3.82 -10.89 -5.89
C LEU A 46 -4.45 -11.39 -4.58
N ASP A 47 -5.68 -10.94 -4.27
CA ASP A 47 -6.37 -11.19 -3.01
C ASP A 47 -5.47 -10.92 -1.78
N CYS A 48 -4.66 -9.87 -1.88
CA CYS A 48 -3.65 -9.58 -0.87
C CYS A 48 -4.05 -8.40 0.01
N GLY A 49 -3.83 -8.58 1.30
CA GLY A 49 -4.07 -7.57 2.30
C GLY A 49 -3.00 -6.47 2.25
N VAL A 50 -3.30 -5.37 2.93
CA VAL A 50 -2.40 -4.21 3.04
C VAL A 50 -1.02 -4.58 3.63
N ASP A 51 -0.99 -5.58 4.51
CA ASP A 51 0.25 -6.09 5.10
C ASP A 51 1.17 -6.74 4.05
N GLU A 52 0.58 -7.41 3.07
CA GLU A 52 1.27 -8.07 1.95
C GLU A 52 1.63 -7.09 0.83
N MET A 53 0.88 -6.00 0.68
CA MET A 53 1.20 -4.92 -0.27
C MET A 53 2.54 -4.22 0.03
N LEU A 54 3.06 -4.35 1.26
CA LEU A 54 4.40 -3.87 1.64
C LEU A 54 5.53 -4.85 1.27
N GLY A 55 5.16 -6.05 0.81
CA GLY A 55 6.10 -7.07 0.40
C GLY A 55 6.78 -6.74 -0.93
N PRO A 56 8.02 -7.22 -1.13
CA PRO A 56 8.76 -6.99 -2.37
C PRO A 56 8.03 -7.53 -3.61
N GLU A 57 7.27 -8.61 -3.48
CA GLU A 57 6.51 -9.23 -4.57
C GLU A 57 5.46 -8.26 -5.12
N PHE A 58 4.72 -7.59 -4.22
CA PHE A 58 3.71 -6.61 -4.61
C PHE A 58 4.35 -5.36 -5.24
N HIS A 59 5.44 -4.88 -4.66
CA HIS A 59 6.21 -3.75 -5.17
C HIS A 59 6.74 -4.00 -6.60
N VAL A 60 7.31 -5.17 -6.86
CA VAL A 60 7.79 -5.55 -8.19
C VAL A 60 6.64 -5.61 -9.19
N ALA A 61 5.55 -6.30 -8.84
CA ALA A 61 4.39 -6.45 -9.73
C ALA A 61 3.72 -5.11 -10.06
N LEU A 62 3.70 -4.17 -9.11
CA LEU A 62 3.18 -2.83 -9.32
C LEU A 62 4.12 -1.98 -10.19
N ALA A 63 5.43 -2.12 -9.99
CA ALA A 63 6.43 -1.43 -10.78
C ALA A 63 6.43 -1.85 -12.25
N GLU A 64 6.30 -3.15 -12.52
CA GLU A 64 6.20 -3.69 -13.87
C GLU A 64 4.97 -3.14 -14.62
N ARG A 65 3.81 -3.12 -13.95
CA ARG A 65 2.58 -2.55 -14.53
C ARG A 65 2.71 -1.06 -14.80
N GLU A 66 3.30 -0.32 -13.86
CA GLU A 66 3.51 1.11 -14.05
C GLU A 66 4.49 1.38 -15.20
N ALA A 67 5.56 0.59 -15.34
CA ALA A 67 6.47 0.66 -16.48
C ALA A 67 5.75 0.38 -17.80
N GLN A 68 4.90 -0.65 -17.84
CA GLN A 68 4.07 -0.98 -19.00
C GLN A 68 3.14 0.17 -19.36
N ARG A 69 2.44 0.75 -18.39
CA ARG A 69 1.54 1.90 -18.59
C ARG A 69 2.28 3.08 -19.22
N ARG A 70 3.44 3.48 -18.67
CA ARG A 70 4.26 4.57 -19.22
C ARG A 70 4.76 4.28 -20.63
N SER A 71 5.11 3.03 -20.92
CA SER A 71 5.58 2.62 -22.26
C SER A 71 4.47 2.73 -23.31
N GLN A 72 3.22 2.43 -22.95
CA GLN A 72 2.07 2.54 -23.84
C GLN A 72 1.68 4.00 -24.10
N SER A 73 1.82 4.88 -23.10
CA SER A 73 1.58 6.32 -23.26
C SER A 73 2.56 6.98 -24.25
N LYS A 74 3.79 6.46 -24.36
CA LYS A 74 4.80 6.97 -25.30
C LYS A 74 4.60 6.51 -26.76
N LYS A 75 3.77 5.49 -27.02
CA LYS A 75 3.51 4.94 -28.36
C LYS A 75 2.47 5.72 -29.17
N LYS A 76 1.88 6.78 -28.62
CA LYS A 76 0.90 7.65 -29.28
C LYS A 76 1.49 8.95 -29.86
N GLY A 77 2.81 9.00 -30.06
CA GLY A 77 3.53 10.11 -30.72
C GLY A 77 4.02 9.71 -32.09
#